data_AF-A0A7M3M911-F1
#
_entry.id   AF-A0A7M3M911-F1
#
_cell.length_a   1.000
_cell.length_b   1.000
_cell.length_c   1.000
_cell.angle_alpha   90.00
_cell.angle_beta   90.00
_cell.angle_gamma   90.00
#
_symmetry.space_group_name_H-M   'P 1'
#
loop_
_entity.id
_entity.type
_entity.pdbx_description
1 polymer ?
#
loop_
_entity_poly.entity_id
_entity_poly.type
_entity_poly.pdbx_seq_one_letter_code
_entity_poly.pdbx_strand_id
1 'polypeptide(L)'
;MNNEEKQKLLNAKTDLDTDMQLDVTEAEDLMDEFFKEFNVDRGNFNINTYYPDEPFSWNPFKKFPVAMVPDFTIGMLIESAKAGEWLYD
;
A
#
# COMPACT_ATOMS: atom_id res chain seq x y z
N MET A 1 -2.49 23.31 15.46
CA MET A 1 -1.58 22.34 14.81
C MET A 1 -1.77 22.52 13.32
N ASN A 2 -0.79 23.10 12.62
CA ASN A 2 -0.91 23.42 11.19
C ASN A 2 -0.92 22.13 10.37
N ASN A 3 -1.85 22.05 9.42
CA ASN A 3 -1.95 20.95 8.46
C ASN A 3 -0.71 20.86 7.55
N GLU A 4 0.10 21.92 7.50
CA GLU A 4 1.29 22.09 6.65
C GLU A 4 2.47 21.19 7.06
N GLU A 5 2.69 20.91 8.36
CA GLU A 5 3.75 19.98 8.79
C GLU A 5 3.37 18.51 8.54
N LYS A 6 2.08 18.20 8.48
CA LYS A 6 1.56 16.88 8.09
C LYS A 6 1.54 16.68 6.57
N GLN A 7 1.58 17.76 5.79
CA GLN A 7 1.76 17.70 4.34
C GLN A 7 3.25 17.56 4.00
N LYS A 8 3.87 16.46 4.46
CA LYS A 8 5.03 15.91 3.75
C LYS A 8 4.61 15.87 2.29
N LEU A 9 5.29 16.60 1.40
CA LEU A 9 4.85 16.78 0.02
C LEU A 9 4.71 15.38 -0.62
N LEU A 10 3.47 14.89 -0.70
CA LEU A 10 3.16 13.60 -1.27
C LEU A 10 3.64 13.63 -2.71
N ASN A 11 4.39 12.61 -3.10
CA ASN A 11 4.91 12.48 -4.45
C ASN A 11 4.80 11.02 -4.88
N ALA A 12 5.11 10.73 -6.15
CA ALA A 12 4.98 9.39 -6.69
C ALA A 12 5.80 8.32 -5.96
N LYS A 13 6.85 8.71 -5.21
CA LYS A 13 7.67 7.79 -4.41
C LYS A 13 7.16 7.62 -2.98
N THR A 14 6.15 8.38 -2.57
CA THR A 14 5.57 8.24 -1.24
C THR A 14 4.92 6.87 -1.14
N ASP A 15 5.35 6.14 -0.13
CA ASP A 15 4.98 4.77 0.16
C ASP A 15 3.85 4.71 1.22
N LEU A 16 2.84 3.90 0.97
CA LEU A 16 1.59 3.90 1.75
C LEU A 16 1.79 3.33 3.15
N ASP A 17 2.59 2.28 3.30
CA ASP A 17 2.84 1.65 4.59
C ASP A 17 3.98 2.33 5.37
N THR A 18 5.09 2.72 4.74
CA THR A 18 6.24 3.27 5.49
C THR A 18 6.21 4.79 5.65
N ASP A 19 5.85 5.55 4.61
CA ASP A 19 5.84 7.01 4.67
C ASP A 19 4.51 7.56 5.23
N MET A 20 3.38 6.95 4.84
CA MET A 20 2.05 7.35 5.29
C MET A 20 1.55 6.57 6.51
N GLN A 21 2.17 5.44 6.83
CA GLN A 21 1.85 4.62 8.01
C GLN A 21 0.40 4.12 8.03
N LEU A 22 -0.15 3.83 6.85
CA LEU A 22 -1.48 3.21 6.75
C LEU A 22 -1.40 1.78 7.27
N ASP A 23 -2.34 1.42 8.15
CA ASP A 23 -2.56 0.02 8.48
C ASP A 23 -3.26 -0.73 7.31
N VAL A 24 -3.32 -2.06 7.41
CA VAL A 24 -3.91 -2.89 6.34
C VAL A 24 -5.37 -2.53 6.06
N THR A 25 -6.14 -2.14 7.08
CA THR A 25 -7.56 -1.80 6.91
C THR A 25 -7.68 -0.45 6.20
N GLU A 26 -6.87 0.53 6.61
CA GLU A 26 -6.80 1.84 5.95
C GLU A 26 -6.36 1.73 4.49
N ALA A 27 -5.40 0.85 4.20
CA ALA A 27 -4.94 0.59 2.84
C ALA A 27 -5.99 -0.16 1.99
N GLU A 28 -6.72 -1.13 2.55
CA GLU A 28 -7.84 -1.80 1.87
C GLU A 28 -8.94 -0.80 1.51
N ASP A 29 -9.39 0.01 2.48
CA ASP A 29 -10.42 1.03 2.27
C ASP A 29 -9.99 2.04 1.20
N LEU A 30 -8.73 2.51 1.25
CA LEU A 30 -8.17 3.40 0.25
C LEU A 30 -8.18 2.79 -1.15
N MET A 31 -7.81 1.52 -1.28
CA MET A 31 -7.76 0.85 -2.58
C MET A 31 -9.15 0.58 -3.15
N ASP A 32 -10.11 0.20 -2.32
CA ASP A 32 -11.50 0.04 -2.74
C ASP A 32 -12.10 1.36 -3.25
N GLU A 33 -11.82 2.48 -2.57
CA GLU A 33 -12.20 3.81 -3.05
C GLU A 33 -11.46 4.19 -4.34
N PHE A 34 -10.16 3.92 -4.42
CA PHE A 34 -9.34 4.20 -5.61
C PHE A 34 -9.86 3.48 -6.86
N PHE A 35 -10.11 2.18 -6.79
CA PHE A 35 -10.62 1.40 -7.94
C PHE A 35 -11.97 1.94 -8.42
N LYS A 36 -12.83 2.33 -7.48
CA LYS A 36 -14.15 2.89 -7.78
C LYS A 36 -14.08 4.30 -8.38
N GLU A 37 -13.36 5.22 -7.74
CA GLU A 37 -13.35 6.64 -8.11
C GLU A 37 -12.65 6.86 -9.46
N PHE A 38 -11.55 6.13 -9.71
CA PHE A 38 -10.80 6.25 -10.96
C PHE A 38 -11.22 5.23 -12.02
N ASN A 39 -12.23 4.39 -11.74
CA ASN A 39 -12.71 3.33 -12.62
C ASN A 39 -11.57 2.45 -13.16
N VAL A 40 -10.72 1.98 -12.23
CA VAL A 40 -9.58 1.11 -12.50
C VAL A 40 -10.00 -0.33 -12.31
N ASP A 41 -9.74 -1.18 -13.29
CA ASP A 41 -9.93 -2.62 -13.14
C ASP A 41 -8.97 -3.16 -12.07
N ARG A 42 -9.54 -3.78 -11.03
CA ARG A 42 -8.79 -4.34 -9.90
C ARG A 42 -7.88 -5.50 -10.33
N GLY A 43 -8.24 -6.24 -11.38
CA GLY A 43 -7.46 -7.39 -11.85
C GLY A 43 -7.13 -8.38 -10.73
N ASN A 44 -5.84 -8.69 -10.57
CA ASN A 44 -5.32 -9.61 -9.55
C ASN A 44 -4.87 -8.92 -8.25
N PHE A 45 -5.21 -7.64 -8.04
CA PHE A 45 -4.76 -6.92 -6.84
C PHE A 45 -5.10 -7.66 -5.55
N ASN A 46 -4.06 -7.91 -4.75
CA ASN A 46 -4.15 -8.57 -3.46
C ASN A 46 -3.36 -7.76 -2.42
N ILE A 47 -4.06 -7.25 -1.40
CA ILE A 47 -3.42 -6.45 -0.35
C ILE A 47 -2.30 -7.21 0.38
N ASN A 48 -2.41 -8.54 0.46
CA ASN A 48 -1.42 -9.41 1.11
C ASN A 48 -0.05 -9.41 0.41
N THR A 49 0.03 -8.94 -0.85
CA THR A 49 1.32 -8.71 -1.51
C THR A 49 2.11 -7.63 -0.78
N TYR A 50 1.44 -6.60 -0.25
CA TYR A 50 2.04 -5.45 0.42
C TYR A 50 1.98 -5.55 1.95
N TYR A 51 0.90 -6.13 2.48
CA TYR A 51 0.66 -6.36 3.90
C TYR A 51 0.54 -7.87 4.18
N PRO A 52 1.63 -8.64 4.09
CA PRO A 52 1.57 -10.07 4.34
C PRO A 52 1.24 -10.33 5.81
N ASP A 53 0.41 -11.35 6.06
CA ASP A 53 0.21 -11.87 7.41
C ASP A 53 1.56 -12.20 8.06
N GLU A 54 1.87 -11.55 9.18
CA GLU A 54 3.04 -11.95 9.95
C GLU A 54 2.85 -13.39 10.43
N PRO A 55 3.82 -14.30 10.19
CA PRO A 55 3.73 -15.64 10.74
C PRO A 55 3.75 -15.55 12.27
N PHE A 56 2.60 -15.79 12.89
CA PHE A 56 2.43 -15.79 14.34
C PHE A 56 3.45 -16.75 14.96
N SER A 57 4.43 -16.24 15.70
CA SER A 57 5.48 -17.06 16.32
C SER A 57 5.44 -16.98 17.83
N TRP A 58 5.12 -18.13 18.43
CA TRP A 58 5.29 -18.39 19.86
C TRP A 58 6.76 -18.56 20.29
N ASN A 59 7.73 -18.42 19.37
CA ASN A 59 9.14 -18.67 19.68
C ASN A 59 9.96 -17.38 19.80
N PRO A 60 10.44 -17.01 21.01
CA PRO A 60 11.16 -15.76 21.25
C PRO A 60 12.57 -15.71 20.62
N PHE A 61 13.04 -16.81 20.02
CA PHE A 61 14.37 -16.91 19.39
C PHE A 61 14.34 -17.04 17.86
N LYS A 62 13.15 -17.11 17.24
CA LYS A 62 13.05 -17.16 15.78
C LYS A 62 12.98 -15.73 15.24
N LYS A 63 14.11 -15.24 14.72
CA LYS A 63 14.11 -14.11 13.80
C LYS A 63 13.60 -14.64 12.46
N PHE A 64 12.36 -14.35 12.12
CA PHE A 64 11.91 -14.55 10.75
C PHE A 64 12.74 -13.64 9.85
N PRO A 65 13.10 -14.08 8.63
CA PRO A 65 13.52 -13.11 7.64
C PRO A 65 12.36 -12.11 7.53
N VAL A 66 12.65 -10.82 7.75
CA VAL A 66 11.69 -9.76 7.46
C VAL A 66 11.30 -9.99 6.00
N ALA A 67 10.05 -10.34 5.74
CA ALA A 67 9.59 -10.51 4.37
C ALA A 67 9.83 -9.16 3.68
N MET A 68 10.66 -9.14 2.64
CA MET A 68 10.78 -7.95 1.82
C MET A 68 9.47 -7.83 1.05
N VAL A 69 8.60 -6.96 1.53
CA VAL A 69 7.38 -6.57 0.82
C VAL A 69 7.77 -5.66 -0.35
N PRO A 70 7.09 -5.76 -1.51
CA PRO A 70 7.24 -4.78 -2.57
C PRO A 70 6.83 -3.39 -2.10
N ASP A 71 7.37 -2.35 -2.74
CA ASP A 71 6.93 -0.98 -2.49
C ASP A 71 5.43 -0.83 -2.80
N PHE A 72 4.71 -0.01 -2.02
CA PHE A 72 3.31 0.28 -2.27
C PHE A 72 3.10 1.79 -2.36
N THR A 73 3.31 2.37 -3.54
CA THR A 73 3.47 3.82 -3.68
C THR A 73 2.32 4.53 -4.38
N ILE A 74 2.19 5.84 -4.14
CA ILE A 74 1.29 6.72 -4.91
C ILE A 74 1.57 6.65 -6.43
N GLY A 75 2.82 6.43 -6.84
CA GLY A 75 3.19 6.27 -8.24
C GLY A 75 2.48 5.09 -8.91
N MET A 76 2.37 3.96 -8.21
CA MET A 76 1.67 2.77 -8.71
C MET A 76 0.18 3.04 -8.92
N LEU A 77 -0.44 3.80 -8.02
CA LEU A 77 -1.83 4.25 -8.15
C LEU A 77 -2.00 5.18 -9.35
N ILE A 78 -1.10 6.16 -9.53
CA ILE A 78 -1.15 7.09 -10.67
C ILE A 78 -1.02 6.35 -12.01
N GLU A 79 -0.11 5.39 -12.10
CA GLU A 79 0.11 4.62 -13.32
C GLU A 79 -1.06 3.71 -13.65
N SER A 80 -1.60 3.00 -12.64
CA SER A 80 -2.77 2.14 -12.80
C SER A 80 -4.02 2.95 -13.17
N ALA A 81 -4.22 4.13 -12.58
CA ALA A 81 -5.31 5.04 -12.95
C ALA A 81 -5.21 5.54 -14.39
N LYS A 82 -3.98 5.79 -14.89
CA LYS A 82 -3.76 6.18 -16.28
C LYS A 82 -4.01 5.02 -17.25
N ALA A 83 -3.68 3.79 -16.85
CA ALA A 83 -3.89 2.59 -17.66
C ALA A 83 -5.35 2.12 -17.65
N GLY A 84 -6.09 2.37 -16.56
CA GLY A 84 -7.43 1.87 -16.35
C GLY A 84 -7.47 0.44 -15.78
N GLU A 85 -6.32 -0.12 -15.41
CA GLU A 85 -6.19 -1.43 -14.77
C GLU A 85 -5.02 -1.44 -13.80
N TRP A 86 -5.07 -2.30 -12.78
CA TRP A 86 -3.98 -2.52 -11.85
C TRP A 86 -2.80 -3.22 -12.53
N LEU A 87 -1.61 -2.62 -12.47
CA LEU A 87 -0.45 -3.05 -13.27
C LEU A 87 0.56 -3.95 -12.54
N TYR A 88 0.27 -4.34 -11.29
CA TYR A 88 1.26 -4.93 -10.38
C TYR A 88 0.74 -6.24 -9.75
N ASP A 89 1.61 -7.24 -9.56
CA ASP A 89 1.28 -8.54 -8.96
C ASP A 89 2.01 -8.76 -7.62
#